data_AF-A0A534P5E8-F1
#
_entry.id   AF-A0A534P5E8-F1
#
_cell.length_a   1.000
_cell.length_b   1.000
_cell.length_c   1.000
_cell.angle_alpha   90.00
_cell.angle_beta   90.00
_cell.angle_gamma   90.00
#
_symmetry.space_group_name_H-M   'P 1'
#
loop_
_entity.id
_entity.type
_entity.pdbx_description
1 polymer ?
#
loop_
_entity_poly.entity_id
_entity_poly.type
_entity_poly.pdbx_seq_one_letter_code
_entity_poly.pdbx_strand_id
1 'polypeptide(L)'
;CYGLARHETPVRLVPESARYTVFVDGISKAFAATGVRVGWCIGPRAVIAAIKDILGHVGAWAPRAEQVATAELLRDGPAMDAFLVQHKGGLQARLDALHAGFSRMAAAGLPVRDIPPQGAIYLSVQFALRGRTNDEVRRYLLDEAGFAMVPFQAFGLHGENGWFRLSVGAVSVRDVEEAMPRVESALRKLG
;
A
#
# COMPACT_ATOMS: atom_id res chain seq x y z
N CYS A 1 -3.70 -9.25 -8.45
CA CYS A 1 -2.35 -9.73 -8.11
C CYS A 1 -1.37 -9.17 -9.11
N TYR A 2 -0.12 -9.04 -8.71
CA TYR A 2 0.94 -8.57 -9.60
C TYR A 2 1.40 -9.70 -10.54
N GLY A 3 1.59 -9.40 -11.82
CA GLY A 3 2.03 -10.38 -12.82
C GLY A 3 1.12 -11.61 -12.91
N LEU A 4 1.73 -12.81 -12.92
CA LEU A 4 1.03 -14.10 -13.05
C LEU A 4 0.53 -14.67 -11.72
N ALA A 5 0.74 -13.98 -10.60
CA ALA A 5 0.34 -14.49 -9.29
C ALA A 5 -1.21 -14.59 -9.21
N ARG A 6 -1.71 -15.67 -8.62
CA ARG A 6 -3.14 -15.85 -8.33
C ARG A 6 -3.40 -15.59 -6.85
N HIS A 7 -4.51 -14.93 -6.55
CA HIS A 7 -4.95 -14.74 -5.18
C HIS A 7 -5.59 -16.04 -4.69
N GLU A 8 -5.09 -16.56 -3.56
CA GLU A 8 -5.66 -17.71 -2.86
C GLU A 8 -5.96 -17.28 -1.42
N THR A 9 -7.07 -17.73 -0.86
CA THR A 9 -7.41 -17.49 0.54
C THR A 9 -6.99 -18.69 1.40
N PRO A 10 -6.59 -18.48 2.68
CA PRO A 10 -6.26 -19.60 3.57
C PRO A 10 -7.37 -20.66 3.64
N VAL A 11 -8.63 -20.22 3.67
CA VAL A 11 -9.80 -21.12 3.72
C VAL A 11 -9.99 -21.91 2.43
N ARG A 12 -9.63 -21.36 1.27
CA ARG A 12 -9.69 -22.09 -0.01
C ARG A 12 -8.64 -23.19 -0.08
N LEU A 13 -7.46 -22.95 0.49
CA LEU A 13 -6.37 -23.93 0.52
C LEU A 13 -6.52 -24.97 1.64
N VAL A 14 -7.05 -24.55 2.79
CA VAL A 14 -7.25 -25.38 3.98
C VAL A 14 -8.64 -25.09 4.56
N PRO A 15 -9.70 -25.76 4.07
CA PRO A 15 -11.09 -25.49 4.49
C PRO A 15 -11.33 -25.54 6.00
N GLU A 16 -10.62 -26.41 6.71
CA GLU A 16 -10.72 -26.58 8.17
C GLU A 16 -10.26 -25.33 8.93
N SER A 17 -9.46 -24.46 8.31
CA SER A 17 -9.02 -23.19 8.88
C SER A 17 -10.13 -22.13 8.96
N ALA A 18 -11.28 -22.36 8.32
CA ALA A 18 -12.42 -21.44 8.34
C ALA A 18 -12.86 -21.08 9.76
N ARG A 19 -12.81 -22.04 10.69
CA ARG A 19 -13.17 -21.82 12.11
C ARG A 19 -12.20 -20.92 12.88
N TYR A 20 -11.06 -20.60 12.29
CA TYR A 20 -10.01 -19.75 12.88
C TYR A 20 -9.70 -18.51 12.05
N THR A 21 -10.36 -18.33 10.89
CA THR A 21 -10.03 -17.26 9.95
C THR A 21 -11.07 -16.15 10.03
N VAL A 22 -10.63 -14.92 10.31
CA VAL A 22 -11.44 -13.72 10.17
C VAL A 22 -10.90 -12.92 8.99
N PHE A 23 -11.70 -12.81 7.93
CA PHE A 23 -11.45 -11.88 6.84
C PHE A 23 -11.88 -10.48 7.26
N VAL A 24 -11.03 -9.49 6.98
CA VAL A 24 -11.33 -8.07 7.15
C VAL A 24 -11.08 -7.40 5.81
N ASP A 25 -12.09 -6.71 5.30
CA ASP A 25 -12.03 -6.07 3.98
C ASP A 25 -12.79 -4.74 3.98
N GLY A 26 -12.63 -3.96 2.93
CA GLY A 26 -13.34 -2.70 2.78
C GLY A 26 -12.97 -1.93 1.53
N ILE A 27 -13.69 -0.83 1.29
CA ILE A 27 -13.62 -0.11 0.01
C ILE A 27 -12.46 0.88 -0.09
N SER A 28 -11.75 1.13 1.02
CA SER A 28 -10.79 2.24 1.13
C SER A 28 -9.69 2.23 0.06
N LYS A 29 -9.23 1.05 -0.38
CA LYS A 29 -8.12 0.92 -1.33
C LYS A 29 -8.58 0.41 -2.69
N ALA A 30 -9.43 -0.62 -2.70
CA ALA A 30 -9.95 -1.22 -3.92
C ALA A 30 -10.75 -0.23 -4.76
N PHE A 31 -11.46 0.71 -4.11
CA PHE A 31 -12.30 1.71 -4.76
C PHE A 31 -11.85 3.15 -4.49
N ALA A 32 -10.60 3.35 -4.06
CA ALA A 32 -10.05 4.68 -3.72
C ALA A 32 -10.94 5.49 -2.73
N ALA A 33 -11.68 4.81 -1.86
CA ALA A 33 -12.72 5.40 -1.02
C ALA A 33 -12.28 5.55 0.46
N THR A 34 -11.06 6.04 0.70
CA THR A 34 -10.46 6.15 2.05
C THR A 34 -11.34 6.95 3.02
N GLY A 35 -11.98 8.01 2.53
CA GLY A 35 -12.87 8.89 3.30
C GLY A 35 -14.30 8.39 3.50
N VAL A 36 -14.73 7.32 2.80
CA VAL A 36 -16.12 6.80 2.87
C VAL A 36 -16.33 5.90 4.10
N ARG A 37 -15.23 5.38 4.68
CA ARG A 37 -15.22 4.66 5.97
C ARG A 37 -16.11 3.42 6.04
N VAL A 38 -16.23 2.67 4.94
CA VAL A 38 -16.96 1.38 4.91
C VAL A 38 -15.98 0.21 4.82
N GLY A 39 -16.19 -0.77 5.70
CA GLY A 39 -15.51 -2.06 5.72
C GLY A 39 -16.38 -3.11 6.41
N TRP A 40 -16.00 -4.37 6.28
CA TRP A 40 -16.71 -5.51 6.83
C TRP A 40 -15.73 -6.60 7.27
N CYS A 41 -16.24 -7.54 8.05
CA CYS A 41 -15.51 -8.74 8.40
C CYS A 41 -16.39 -9.99 8.22
N ILE A 42 -15.75 -11.10 7.88
CA ILE A 42 -16.39 -12.41 7.68
C ILE A 42 -15.57 -13.43 8.48
N GLY A 43 -16.23 -14.25 9.30
CA GLY A 43 -15.53 -15.21 10.15
C GLY A 43 -16.47 -16.07 10.98
N PRO A 44 -15.94 -16.81 11.98
CA PRO A 44 -16.73 -17.70 12.82
C PRO A 44 -17.85 -16.95 13.55
N ARG A 45 -19.05 -17.53 13.56
CA ARG A 45 -20.26 -16.92 14.13
C ARG A 45 -20.05 -16.36 15.55
N ALA A 46 -19.40 -17.12 16.42
CA ALA A 46 -19.15 -16.70 17.80
C ALA A 46 -18.29 -15.43 17.88
N VAL A 47 -17.27 -15.32 17.02
CA VAL A 47 -16.37 -14.15 16.96
C VAL A 47 -17.10 -12.94 16.38
N ILE A 48 -17.84 -13.11 15.29
CA ILE A 48 -18.60 -12.03 14.64
C ILE A 48 -19.70 -11.49 15.58
N ALA A 49 -20.35 -12.36 16.37
CA ALA A 49 -21.32 -11.93 17.37
C ALA A 49 -20.67 -11.03 18.43
N ALA A 50 -19.53 -11.42 18.99
CA ALA A 50 -18.80 -10.61 19.97
C ALA A 50 -18.34 -9.25 19.39
N ILE A 51 -17.86 -9.23 18.14
CA ILE A 51 -17.51 -7.98 17.43
C ILE A 51 -18.73 -7.07 17.31
N LYS A 52 -19.90 -7.62 16.93
CA LYS A 52 -21.14 -6.86 16.81
C LYS A 52 -21.56 -6.23 18.14
N ASP A 53 -21.46 -6.98 19.24
CA ASP A 53 -21.82 -6.49 20.58
C ASP A 53 -20.92 -5.31 21.00
N ILE A 54 -19.62 -5.42 20.79
CA ILE A 54 -18.65 -4.34 21.05
C ILE A 54 -18.96 -3.12 20.18
N LEU A 55 -19.16 -3.31 18.86
CA LEU A 55 -19.48 -2.21 17.94
C LEU A 55 -20.77 -1.48 18.34
N GLY A 56 -21.76 -2.21 18.86
CA GLY A 56 -23.00 -1.64 19.38
C GLY A 56 -22.78 -0.71 20.58
N HIS A 57 -21.79 -0.98 21.42
CA HIS A 57 -21.47 -0.16 22.60
C HIS A 57 -20.53 1.00 22.28
N VAL A 58 -19.57 0.80 21.36
CA VAL A 58 -18.58 1.82 20.98
C VAL A 58 -19.16 2.84 19.98
N GLY A 59 -20.20 2.48 19.24
CA GLY A 59 -20.78 3.36 18.22
C GLY A 59 -19.92 3.51 16.96
N ALA A 60 -19.07 2.52 16.66
CA ALA A 60 -18.08 2.57 15.58
C ALA A 60 -18.55 1.93 14.25
N TRP A 61 -19.85 1.89 13.97
CA TRP A 61 -20.36 1.38 12.70
C TRP A 61 -20.18 2.39 11.56
N ALA A 62 -20.08 1.89 10.32
CA ALA A 62 -20.03 2.74 9.14
C ALA A 62 -21.33 3.55 8.98
N PRO A 63 -21.30 4.78 8.46
CA PRO A 63 -22.52 5.57 8.34
C PRO A 63 -23.48 4.99 7.28
N ARG A 64 -24.80 5.16 7.50
CA ARG A 64 -25.84 4.39 6.79
C ARG A 64 -25.86 4.69 5.30
N ALA A 65 -25.70 5.96 4.90
CA ALA A 65 -25.76 6.35 3.49
C ALA A 65 -24.65 5.65 2.69
N GLU A 66 -23.46 5.61 3.26
CA GLU A 66 -22.27 4.98 2.71
C GLU A 66 -22.42 3.46 2.64
N GLN A 67 -23.05 2.83 3.64
CA GLN A 67 -23.41 1.41 3.59
C GLN A 67 -24.35 1.10 2.41
N VAL A 68 -25.40 1.90 2.23
CA VAL A 68 -26.39 1.71 1.15
C VAL A 68 -25.73 1.90 -0.21
N ALA A 69 -24.99 2.99 -0.40
CA ALA A 69 -24.27 3.27 -1.64
C ALA A 69 -23.23 2.18 -1.95
N THR A 70 -22.49 1.70 -0.95
CA THR A 70 -21.56 0.57 -1.11
C THR A 70 -22.29 -0.69 -1.52
N ALA A 71 -23.45 -1.00 -0.93
CA ALA A 71 -24.23 -2.17 -1.28
C ALA A 71 -24.85 -2.09 -2.70
N GLU A 72 -25.15 -0.89 -3.19
CA GLU A 72 -25.53 -0.66 -4.60
C GLU A 72 -24.36 -0.90 -5.54
N LEU A 73 -23.20 -0.30 -5.25
CA LEU A 73 -21.98 -0.51 -6.02
C LEU A 73 -21.61 -2.00 -6.09
N LEU A 74 -21.64 -2.71 -4.95
CA LEU A 74 -21.29 -4.13 -4.86
C LEU A 74 -22.24 -5.05 -5.63
N ARG A 75 -23.44 -4.58 -6.01
CA ARG A 75 -24.38 -5.31 -6.86
C ARG A 75 -24.16 -5.05 -8.36
N ASP A 76 -23.41 -4.01 -8.72
CA ASP A 76 -23.08 -3.66 -10.09
C ASP A 76 -21.70 -4.24 -10.49
N GLY A 77 -21.70 -5.54 -10.79
CA GLY A 77 -20.50 -6.26 -11.22
C GLY A 77 -19.79 -5.61 -12.43
N PRO A 78 -20.49 -5.27 -13.53
CA PRO A 78 -19.89 -4.61 -14.68
C PRO A 78 -19.20 -3.28 -14.35
N ALA A 79 -19.83 -2.41 -13.56
CA ALA A 79 -19.22 -1.15 -13.15
C ALA A 79 -17.98 -1.37 -12.27
N MET A 80 -18.06 -2.32 -11.33
CA MET A 80 -16.94 -2.72 -10.49
C MET A 80 -15.76 -3.23 -11.32
N ASP A 81 -15.99 -4.15 -12.25
CA ASP A 81 -14.93 -4.74 -13.06
C ASP A 81 -14.24 -3.70 -13.93
N ALA A 82 -15.02 -2.83 -14.59
CA ALA A 82 -14.49 -1.72 -15.38
C ALA A 82 -13.60 -0.79 -14.54
N PHE A 83 -14.09 -0.37 -13.38
CA PHE A 83 -13.31 0.47 -12.46
C PHE A 83 -12.04 -0.24 -11.99
N LEU A 84 -12.14 -1.50 -11.56
CA LEU A 84 -11.02 -2.25 -10.99
C LEU A 84 -9.93 -2.53 -12.03
N VAL A 85 -10.27 -2.77 -13.29
CA VAL A 85 -9.30 -2.93 -14.38
C VAL A 85 -8.50 -1.64 -14.57
N GLN A 86 -9.19 -0.50 -14.71
CA GLN A 86 -8.55 0.80 -14.87
C GLN A 86 -7.69 1.16 -13.65
N HIS A 87 -8.24 0.99 -12.44
CA HIS A 87 -7.57 1.35 -11.18
C HIS A 87 -6.32 0.51 -10.94
N LYS A 88 -6.39 -0.81 -11.15
CA LYS A 88 -5.22 -1.70 -11.04
C LYS A 88 -4.15 -1.35 -12.07
N GLY A 89 -4.54 -1.08 -13.32
CA GLY A 89 -3.60 -0.64 -14.36
C GLY A 89 -2.88 0.66 -14.00
N GLY A 90 -3.60 1.64 -13.46
CA GLY A 90 -3.02 2.89 -12.99
C GLY A 90 -2.06 2.72 -11.80
N LEU A 91 -2.40 1.86 -10.83
CA LEU A 91 -1.51 1.54 -9.71
C LEU A 91 -0.24 0.83 -10.17
N GLN A 92 -0.39 -0.14 -11.08
CA GLN A 92 0.70 -0.90 -11.68
C GLN A 92 1.68 0.04 -12.39
N ALA A 93 1.18 0.92 -13.26
CA ALA A 93 2.02 1.88 -14.00
C ALA A 93 2.86 2.78 -13.06
N ARG A 94 2.30 3.22 -11.93
CA ARG A 94 3.04 4.04 -10.95
C ARG A 94 4.12 3.25 -10.23
N LEU A 95 3.81 2.00 -9.84
CA LEU A 95 4.78 1.11 -9.21
C LEU A 95 5.93 0.78 -10.16
N ASP A 96 5.61 0.51 -11.43
CA ASP A 96 6.60 0.24 -12.48
C ASP A 96 7.49 1.45 -12.74
N ALA A 97 6.92 2.65 -12.84
CA ALA A 97 7.67 3.89 -13.01
C ALA A 97 8.65 4.13 -11.85
N LEU A 98 8.18 3.89 -10.61
CA LEU A 98 8.99 4.04 -9.40
C LEU A 98 10.11 3.00 -9.34
N HIS A 99 9.79 1.72 -9.57
CA HIS A 99 10.74 0.61 -9.64
C HIS A 99 11.81 0.85 -10.72
N ALA A 100 11.39 1.29 -11.91
CA ALA A 100 12.31 1.61 -13.00
C ALA A 100 13.23 2.77 -12.64
N GLY A 101 12.72 3.79 -11.93
CA GLY A 101 13.52 4.90 -11.39
C GLY A 101 14.65 4.42 -10.50
N PHE A 102 14.33 3.65 -9.46
CA PHE A 102 15.34 3.12 -8.53
C PHE A 102 16.27 2.10 -9.18
N SER A 103 15.76 1.24 -10.07
CA SER A 103 16.59 0.29 -10.83
C SER A 103 17.64 0.99 -11.68
N ARG A 104 17.29 2.11 -12.34
CA ARG A 104 18.26 2.93 -13.09
C ARG A 104 19.32 3.53 -12.18
N MET A 105 18.93 4.09 -11.03
CA MET A 105 19.87 4.65 -10.06
C MET A 105 20.82 3.58 -9.52
N ALA A 106 20.31 2.39 -9.20
CA ALA A 106 21.12 1.25 -8.76
C ALA A 106 22.12 0.82 -9.84
N ALA A 107 21.69 0.72 -11.10
CA ALA A 107 22.57 0.41 -12.24
C ALA A 107 23.65 1.49 -12.47
N ALA A 108 23.38 2.74 -12.11
CA ALA A 108 24.34 3.84 -12.13
C ALA A 108 25.28 3.87 -10.91
N GLY A 109 25.23 2.87 -10.02
CA GLY A 109 26.11 2.73 -8.87
C GLY A 109 25.71 3.54 -7.64
N LEU A 110 24.51 4.15 -7.63
CA LEU A 110 24.02 4.83 -6.44
C LEU A 110 23.65 3.82 -5.34
N PRO A 111 23.77 4.20 -4.05
CA PRO A 111 23.54 3.29 -2.92
C PRO A 111 22.04 3.08 -2.66
N VAL A 112 21.30 2.65 -3.67
CA VAL A 112 19.87 2.36 -3.61
C VAL A 112 19.58 1.00 -4.23
N ARG A 113 18.57 0.33 -3.68
CA ARG A 113 17.97 -0.86 -4.28
C ARG A 113 16.53 -0.98 -3.83
N ASP A 114 15.71 -1.70 -4.57
CA ASP A 114 14.33 -1.93 -4.19
C ASP A 114 13.92 -3.39 -4.41
N ILE A 115 12.80 -3.75 -3.81
CA ILE A 115 12.16 -5.06 -4.03
C ILE A 115 11.09 -4.84 -5.09
N PRO A 116 11.11 -5.59 -6.21
CA PRO A 116 10.11 -5.46 -7.26
C PRO A 116 8.69 -5.52 -6.68
N PRO A 117 7.76 -4.70 -7.18
CA PRO A 117 6.40 -4.67 -6.67
C PRO A 117 5.73 -6.05 -6.83
N GLN A 118 5.09 -6.53 -5.77
CA GLN A 118 4.41 -7.83 -5.73
C GLN A 118 2.89 -7.70 -5.50
N GLY A 119 2.41 -6.48 -5.28
CA GLY A 119 1.02 -6.17 -4.99
C GLY A 119 0.90 -4.93 -4.10
N ALA A 120 -0.32 -4.66 -3.64
CA ALA A 120 -0.66 -3.45 -2.88
C ALA A 120 -0.31 -2.14 -3.63
N ILE A 121 -0.12 -1.06 -2.87
CA ILE A 121 0.17 0.28 -3.39
C ILE A 121 1.52 0.80 -2.88
N TYR A 122 2.43 -0.12 -2.56
CA TYR A 122 3.68 0.18 -1.88
C TYR A 122 4.89 -0.44 -2.59
N LEU A 123 6.01 0.27 -2.55
CA LEU A 123 7.33 -0.21 -2.95
C LEU A 123 8.27 -0.16 -1.75
N SER A 124 9.05 -1.21 -1.54
CA SER A 124 10.06 -1.25 -0.48
C SER A 124 11.42 -0.91 -1.09
N VAL A 125 12.03 0.18 -0.61
CA VAL A 125 13.29 0.70 -1.14
C VAL A 125 14.30 0.84 -0.02
N GLN A 126 15.53 0.42 -0.27
CA GLN A 126 16.65 0.63 0.61
C GLN A 126 17.54 1.75 0.09
N PHE A 127 17.95 2.65 0.99
CA PHE A 127 19.02 3.62 0.79
C PHE A 127 20.20 3.24 1.70
N ALA A 128 21.24 2.64 1.12
CA ALA A 128 22.41 2.12 1.82
C ALA A 128 23.45 3.23 2.10
N LEU A 129 23.01 4.34 2.70
CA LEU A 129 23.84 5.50 3.00
C LEU A 129 24.59 5.28 4.32
N ARG A 130 25.89 4.98 4.24
CA ARG A 130 26.73 4.70 5.41
C ARG A 130 26.77 5.90 6.37
N GLY A 131 26.71 5.61 7.67
CA GLY A 131 26.82 6.62 8.73
C GLY A 131 25.59 7.52 8.89
N ARG A 132 24.48 7.23 8.21
CA ARG A 132 23.22 7.96 8.35
C ARG A 132 22.12 7.07 8.89
N THR A 133 21.28 7.67 9.72
CA THR A 133 20.06 7.06 10.23
C THR A 133 18.92 7.23 9.22
N ASN A 134 17.93 6.35 9.30
CA ASN A 134 16.70 6.45 8.53
C ASN A 134 16.00 7.82 8.66
N ASP A 135 16.05 8.44 9.84
CA ASP A 135 15.43 9.74 10.10
C ASP A 135 16.16 10.87 9.34
N GLU A 136 17.50 10.85 9.37
CA GLU A 136 18.32 11.80 8.61
C GLU A 136 18.12 11.66 7.11
N VAL A 137 18.09 10.42 6.60
CA VAL A 137 17.86 10.15 5.18
C VAL A 137 16.44 10.58 4.76
N ARG A 138 15.42 10.31 5.59
CA ARG A 138 14.04 10.77 5.36
C ARG A 138 13.96 12.29 5.26
N ARG A 139 14.50 13.01 6.24
CA ARG A 139 14.47 14.48 6.26
C ARG A 139 15.23 15.05 5.06
N TYR A 140 16.42 14.53 4.79
CA TYR A 140 17.24 14.98 3.67
C TYR A 140 16.52 14.86 2.32
N LEU A 141 15.96 13.70 1.98
CA LEU A 141 15.25 13.54 0.71
C LEU A 141 13.93 14.33 0.66
N LEU A 142 13.28 14.55 1.80
CA LEU A 142 12.12 15.43 1.88
C LEU A 142 12.52 16.88 1.56
N ASP A 143 13.58 17.40 2.17
CA ASP A 143 13.99 18.79 2.07
C ASP A 143 14.63 19.08 0.69
N GLU A 144 15.55 18.22 0.23
CA GLU A 144 16.30 18.44 -1.01
C GLU A 144 15.54 18.00 -2.27
N ALA A 145 14.78 16.92 -2.20
CA ALA A 145 14.12 16.32 -3.35
C ALA A 145 12.59 16.42 -3.28
N GLY A 146 12.00 17.02 -2.23
CA GLY A 146 10.56 17.03 -2.04
C GLY A 146 9.95 15.63 -1.98
N PHE A 147 10.73 14.64 -1.51
CA PHE A 147 10.40 13.22 -1.62
C PHE A 147 10.09 12.62 -0.24
N ALA A 148 8.79 12.51 0.05
CA ALA A 148 8.31 11.97 1.32
C ALA A 148 8.32 10.43 1.34
N MET A 149 8.86 9.86 2.42
CA MET A 149 8.94 8.41 2.62
C MET A 149 8.83 8.02 4.09
N VAL A 150 8.45 6.77 4.36
CA VAL A 150 8.24 6.27 5.73
C VAL A 150 9.24 5.17 6.05
N PRO A 151 10.09 5.31 7.08
CA PRO A 151 11.06 4.29 7.46
C PRO A 151 10.36 3.06 8.04
N PHE A 152 10.97 1.88 7.88
CA PHE A 152 10.37 0.64 8.38
C PHE A 152 10.29 0.54 9.91
N GLN A 153 11.05 1.37 10.62
CA GLN A 153 10.96 1.54 12.08
C GLN A 153 9.56 1.94 12.54
N ALA A 154 8.77 2.62 11.70
CA ALA A 154 7.37 2.96 11.98
C ALA A 154 6.43 1.74 11.98
N PHE A 155 6.88 0.58 11.48
CA PHE A 155 6.13 -0.68 11.42
C PHE A 155 6.66 -1.75 12.38
N GLY A 156 7.37 -1.33 13.44
CA GLY A 156 7.86 -2.22 14.50
C GLY A 156 9.25 -2.80 14.29
N LEU A 157 9.92 -2.46 13.17
CA LEU A 157 11.32 -2.87 12.93
C LEU A 157 12.30 -1.85 13.52
N HIS A 158 12.31 -1.70 14.84
CA HIS A 158 13.02 -0.60 15.53
C HIS A 158 14.53 -0.52 15.24
N GLY A 159 15.20 -1.67 15.06
CA GLY A 159 16.64 -1.75 14.74
C GLY A 159 16.97 -1.70 13.25
N GLU A 160 15.96 -1.56 12.39
CA GLU A 160 16.17 -1.47 10.93
C GLU A 160 16.75 -0.11 10.56
N ASN A 161 17.77 -0.13 9.69
CA ASN A 161 18.35 1.07 9.09
C ASN A 161 18.62 0.86 7.60
N GLY A 162 18.05 1.74 6.78
CA GLY A 162 18.18 1.79 5.33
C GLY A 162 16.87 1.56 4.57
N TRP A 163 15.88 0.85 5.10
CA TRP A 163 14.65 0.50 4.38
C TRP A 163 13.50 1.47 4.64
N PHE A 164 12.79 1.80 3.55
CA PHE A 164 11.66 2.70 3.54
C PHE A 164 10.50 2.12 2.72
N ARG A 165 9.29 2.41 3.17
CA ARG A 165 8.06 2.12 2.45
C ARG A 165 7.61 3.38 1.70
N LEU A 166 7.52 3.27 0.38
CA LEU A 166 6.98 4.30 -0.50
C LEU A 166 5.56 3.95 -0.89
N SER A 167 4.67 4.94 -1.02
CA SER A 167 3.29 4.72 -1.47
C SER A 167 3.00 5.45 -2.76
N VAL A 168 2.34 4.77 -3.70
CA VAL A 168 1.87 5.36 -4.96
C VAL A 168 0.38 5.74 -4.93
N GLY A 169 -0.24 5.67 -3.74
CA GLY A 169 -1.70 5.79 -3.58
C GLY A 169 -2.25 7.20 -3.84
N ALA A 170 -1.42 8.23 -3.74
CA ALA A 170 -1.85 9.63 -3.81
C ALA A 170 -1.07 10.45 -4.87
N VAL A 171 -0.38 9.77 -5.79
CA VAL A 171 0.45 10.40 -6.83
C VAL A 171 0.05 9.88 -8.21
N SER A 172 0.31 10.67 -9.24
CA SER A 172 0.23 10.27 -10.63
C SER A 172 1.55 9.66 -11.12
N VAL A 173 1.54 9.02 -12.30
CA VAL A 173 2.78 8.53 -12.93
C VAL A 173 3.74 9.69 -13.21
N ARG A 174 3.21 10.82 -13.67
CA ARG A 174 3.97 12.04 -13.93
C ARG A 174 4.69 12.55 -12.67
N ASP A 175 4.00 12.60 -11.53
CA ASP A 175 4.62 13.01 -10.26
C ASP A 175 5.81 12.12 -9.89
N VAL A 176 5.69 10.80 -10.15
CA VAL A 176 6.79 9.84 -9.94
C VAL A 176 7.95 10.16 -10.89
N GLU A 177 7.67 10.30 -12.19
CA GLU A 177 8.69 10.57 -13.21
C GLU A 177 9.43 11.90 -12.97
N GLU A 178 8.74 12.94 -12.51
CA GLU A 178 9.34 14.23 -12.15
C GLU A 178 10.10 14.20 -10.82
N ALA A 179 9.77 13.29 -9.91
CA ALA A 179 10.47 13.13 -8.64
C ALA A 179 11.80 12.38 -8.78
N MET A 180 11.89 11.37 -9.66
CA MET A 180 13.08 10.51 -9.76
C MET A 180 14.38 11.27 -10.06
N PRO A 181 14.44 12.24 -11.01
CA PRO A 181 15.66 13.02 -11.25
C PRO A 181 16.11 13.84 -10.03
N ARG A 182 15.16 14.36 -9.23
CA ARG A 182 15.48 15.12 -8.01
C ARG A 182 16.07 14.20 -6.94
N VAL A 183 15.50 13.01 -6.76
CA VAL A 183 16.04 11.99 -5.84
C VAL A 183 17.44 11.57 -6.28
N GLU A 184 17.65 11.29 -7.56
CA GLU A 184 18.96 10.92 -8.10
C GLU A 184 20.00 12.02 -7.85
N SER A 185 19.67 13.27 -8.15
CA SER A 185 20.54 14.44 -7.92
C SER A 185 20.89 14.59 -6.43
N ALA A 186 19.91 14.45 -5.53
CA ALA A 186 20.14 14.51 -4.09
C ALA A 186 21.09 13.40 -3.61
N LEU A 187 20.92 12.16 -4.10
CA LEU A 187 21.81 11.06 -3.74
C LEU A 187 23.24 11.26 -4.26
N ARG A 188 23.40 11.84 -5.46
CA ARG A 188 24.72 12.19 -6.01
C ARG A 188 25.45 13.26 -5.20
N LYS A 189 24.74 14.15 -4.51
CA LYS A 189 25.35 15.14 -3.59
C LYS A 189 25.87 14.52 -2.29
N LEU A 190 25.42 13.31 -1.94
CA LEU A 190 25.81 12.61 -0.70
C LEU A 190 26.99 11.64 -0.88
N GLY A 191 27.33 11.29 -2.12
CA GLY A 191 28.49 10.49 -2.48
C GLY A 191 29.69 11.34 -2.85
#